data_AF-A0A2Z3GNP1-F1
#
_entry.id   AF-A0A2Z3GNP1-F1
#
_cell.length_a   1.000
_cell.length_b   1.000
_cell.length_c   1.000
_cell.angle_alpha   90.00
_cell.angle_beta   90.00
_cell.angle_gamma   90.00
#
_symmetry.space_group_name_H-M   'P 1'
#
loop_
_entity.id
_entity.type
_entity.pdbx_description
1 polymer ?
#
loop_
_entity_poly.entity_id
_entity_poly.type
_entity_poly.pdbx_seq_one_letter_code
_entity_poly.pdbx_strand_id
1 'polypeptide(L)'
;MADYEVKSTNTKDFNLTKADALVGRLKYESWYSFKAEIQLVSGDANFTIRPKGFWGTTIEVKHNERTLLDFEMNWKGQIIINSKISDIGQCFIIKQISILKNIFVLLSNEEKLLTIKPNLQWSKMNFDYQLISTDAFENLENKELLLLTAIHCTNYYITMMTSTVVATMAGI
;
A
#
# COMPACT_ATOMS: atom_id res chain seq x y z
N MET A 1 -9.81 8.78 -15.15
CA MET A 1 -8.54 9.12 -14.49
C MET A 1 -8.91 9.91 -13.25
N ALA A 2 -8.25 9.67 -12.12
CA ALA A 2 -8.51 10.43 -10.90
C ALA A 2 -7.25 10.62 -10.06
N ASP A 3 -7.20 11.75 -9.36
CA ASP A 3 -6.15 12.06 -8.40
C ASP A 3 -6.67 11.86 -6.97
N TYR A 4 -5.82 11.26 -6.15
CA TYR A 4 -6.06 11.06 -4.73
C TYR A 4 -4.87 11.58 -3.93
N GLU A 5 -5.15 12.00 -2.70
CA GLU A 5 -4.13 12.37 -1.73
C GLU A 5 -4.20 11.46 -0.51
N VAL A 6 -3.04 11.05 -0.02
CA VAL A 6 -2.91 10.37 1.26
C VAL A 6 -2.07 11.23 2.19
N LYS A 7 -2.68 11.74 3.25
CA LYS A 7 -1.99 12.57 4.24
C LYS A 7 -1.77 11.78 5.52
N SER A 8 -0.53 11.76 5.98
CA SER A 8 -0.17 11.27 7.30
C SER A 8 -0.61 12.27 8.37
N THR A 9 -1.36 11.83 9.38
CA THR A 9 -1.70 12.67 10.54
C THR A 9 -0.69 12.51 11.67
N ASN A 10 -0.06 11.35 11.75
CA ASN A 10 1.08 11.02 12.60
C ASN A 10 1.91 9.89 11.94
N THR A 11 2.72 9.17 12.69
CA THR A 11 3.56 8.07 12.17
C THR A 11 2.80 6.77 11.84
N LYS A 12 1.53 6.66 12.23
CA LYS A 12 0.70 5.45 12.16
C LYS A 12 -0.62 5.63 11.41
N ASP A 13 -1.08 6.85 11.22
CA ASP A 13 -2.41 7.14 10.69
C ASP A 13 -2.30 7.89 9.35
N PHE A 14 -2.98 7.36 8.33
CA PHE A 14 -3.00 7.88 6.97
C PHE A 14 -4.45 8.04 6.50
N ASN A 15 -4.80 9.21 5.99
CA ASN A 15 -6.12 9.51 5.45
C ASN A 15 -6.05 9.60 3.92
N LEU A 16 -6.83 8.76 3.22
CA LEU A 16 -7.03 8.82 1.78
C LEU A 16 -8.20 9.75 1.45
N THR A 17 -7.97 10.68 0.55
CA THR A 17 -8.96 11.66 0.10
C THR A 17 -9.02 11.74 -1.43
N LYS A 18 -10.20 12.06 -1.96
CA LYS A 18 -10.45 12.36 -3.37
C LYS A 18 -11.17 13.69 -3.43
N ALA A 19 -10.58 14.70 -4.08
CA ALA A 19 -11.10 16.07 -4.08
C ALA A 19 -11.48 16.54 -2.66
N ASP A 20 -10.56 16.37 -1.70
CA ASP A 20 -10.70 16.67 -0.27
C ASP A 20 -11.76 15.86 0.51
N ALA A 21 -12.60 15.08 -0.16
CA ALA A 21 -13.53 14.17 0.51
C ALA A 21 -12.78 12.94 1.04
N LEU A 22 -13.02 12.57 2.30
CA LEU A 22 -12.45 11.36 2.90
C LEU A 22 -13.02 10.12 2.20
N VAL A 23 -12.12 9.26 1.74
CA VAL A 23 -12.45 7.98 1.09
C VAL A 23 -12.18 6.81 2.02
N GLY A 24 -11.10 6.89 2.81
CA GLY A 24 -10.76 5.85 3.76
C GLY A 24 -9.53 6.19 4.59
N ARG A 25 -9.17 5.28 5.49
CA ARG A 25 -8.06 5.42 6.42
C ARG A 25 -7.24 4.14 6.47
N LEU A 26 -5.92 4.29 6.61
CA LEU A 26 -4.99 3.22 6.95
C LEU A 26 -4.38 3.55 8.31
N LYS A 27 -4.51 2.64 9.27
CA LYS A 27 -4.04 2.81 10.64
C LYS A 27 -3.18 1.64 11.07
N TYR A 28 -1.95 1.91 11.48
CA TYR A 28 -1.05 0.90 12.02
C TYR A 28 -1.29 0.66 13.51
N GLU A 29 -1.27 -0.61 13.95
CA GLU A 29 -1.45 -0.98 15.36
C GLU A 29 -0.31 -0.39 16.24
N SER A 30 0.93 -0.44 15.74
CA SER A 30 2.09 0.19 16.36
C SER A 30 3.04 0.79 15.33
N TRP A 31 3.99 1.60 15.79
CA TRP A 31 5.08 2.05 14.93
C TRP A 31 5.90 0.82 14.48
N TYR A 32 6.27 0.76 13.19
CA TYR A 32 6.94 -0.37 12.53
C TYR A 32 6.15 -1.70 12.47
N SER A 33 4.83 -1.74 12.71
CA SER A 33 4.08 -3.01 12.55
C SER A 33 3.65 -3.24 11.11
N PHE A 34 3.85 -4.47 10.62
CA PHE A 34 3.15 -5.01 9.45
C PHE A 34 1.63 -5.10 9.64
N LYS A 35 1.18 -4.95 10.90
CA LYS A 35 -0.22 -5.00 11.28
C LYS A 35 -0.86 -3.62 11.11
N ALA A 36 -1.95 -3.59 10.37
CA ALA A 36 -2.71 -2.37 10.14
C ALA A 36 -4.21 -2.67 9.95
N GLU A 37 -5.01 -1.63 10.06
CA GLU A 37 -6.44 -1.63 9.77
C GLU A 37 -6.72 -0.66 8.62
N ILE A 38 -7.62 -1.06 7.72
CA ILE A 38 -8.19 -0.20 6.70
C ILE A 38 -9.65 0.03 7.02
N GLN A 39 -10.08 1.29 6.99
CA GLN A 39 -11.48 1.71 7.16
C GLN A 39 -11.90 2.47 5.92
N LEU A 40 -12.94 2.03 5.21
CA LEU A 40 -13.48 2.72 4.05
C LEU A 40 -14.70 3.55 4.44
N VAL A 41 -14.93 4.69 3.78
CA VAL A 41 -16.13 5.51 4.01
C VAL A 41 -17.34 4.96 3.26
N SER A 42 -17.12 4.29 2.13
CA SER A 42 -18.18 3.74 1.26
C SER A 42 -18.92 2.53 1.84
N GLY A 43 -18.55 2.05 3.04
CA GLY A 43 -19.27 0.99 3.73
C GLY A 43 -18.75 0.75 5.16
N ASP A 44 -19.49 -0.02 5.96
CA ASP A 44 -19.16 -0.31 7.37
C ASP A 44 -18.17 -1.48 7.56
N ALA A 45 -17.26 -1.67 6.59
CA ALA A 45 -16.30 -2.77 6.62
C ALA A 45 -14.93 -2.29 7.12
N ASN A 46 -14.48 -2.89 8.22
CA ASN A 46 -13.10 -2.78 8.68
C ASN A 46 -12.29 -3.96 8.14
N PHE A 47 -11.17 -3.66 7.48
CA PHE A 47 -10.27 -4.66 6.96
C PHE A 47 -9.01 -4.70 7.82
N THR A 48 -8.43 -5.88 7.97
CA THR A 48 -7.20 -6.06 8.73
C THR A 48 -6.08 -6.55 7.82
N ILE A 49 -4.92 -5.93 7.94
CA ILE A 49 -3.67 -6.35 7.31
C ILE A 49 -2.84 -7.06 8.37
N ARG A 50 -2.51 -8.34 8.16
CA ARG A 50 -1.69 -9.11 9.12
C ARG A 50 -0.75 -10.08 8.40
N PRO A 51 0.48 -10.28 8.93
CA PRO A 51 1.34 -11.34 8.45
C PRO A 51 0.71 -12.71 8.70
N LYS A 52 0.96 -13.66 7.78
CA LYS A 52 0.50 -15.04 7.85
C LYS A 52 1.66 -15.99 8.10
N GLY A 53 1.38 -17.02 8.90
CA GLY A 53 2.28 -18.15 9.11
C GLY A 53 3.48 -17.81 10.02
N PHE A 54 4.31 -18.83 10.25
CA PHE A 54 5.43 -18.76 11.19
C PHE A 54 6.63 -17.93 10.67
N TRP A 55 6.74 -17.80 9.35
CA TRP A 55 7.81 -17.05 8.68
C TRP A 55 7.43 -15.60 8.35
N GLY A 56 6.14 -15.25 8.41
CA GLY A 56 5.64 -13.88 8.24
C GLY A 56 5.90 -13.21 6.88
N THR A 57 6.32 -13.98 5.86
CA THR A 57 6.70 -13.45 4.54
C THR A 57 5.51 -13.06 3.67
N THR A 58 4.36 -13.69 3.89
CA THR A 58 3.09 -13.37 3.23
C THR A 58 2.23 -12.55 4.17
N ILE A 59 1.63 -11.49 3.66
CA ILE A 59 0.74 -10.60 4.41
C ILE A 59 -0.65 -10.69 3.79
N GLU A 60 -1.67 -10.84 4.62
CA GLU A 60 -3.07 -10.97 4.19
C GLU A 60 -3.86 -9.71 4.54
N VAL A 61 -4.69 -9.26 3.60
CA VAL A 61 -5.77 -8.30 3.84
C VAL A 61 -7.07 -9.09 3.97
N LYS A 62 -7.72 -8.98 5.13
CA LYS A 62 -8.94 -9.73 5.46
C LYS A 62 -10.11 -8.81 5.76
N HIS A 63 -11.30 -9.29 5.45
CA HIS A 63 -12.55 -8.81 6.04
C HIS A 63 -13.14 -9.96 6.85
N ASN A 64 -13.26 -9.76 8.17
CA ASN A 64 -13.49 -10.85 9.13
C ASN A 64 -12.44 -11.98 8.91
N GLU A 65 -12.89 -13.22 8.70
CA GLU A 65 -12.00 -14.37 8.45
C GLU A 65 -11.70 -14.61 6.95
N ARG A 66 -12.33 -13.85 6.04
CA ARG A 66 -12.12 -14.01 4.59
C ARG A 66 -10.91 -13.21 4.13
N THR A 67 -9.92 -13.91 3.57
CA THR A 67 -8.81 -13.26 2.85
C THR A 67 -9.31 -12.68 1.53
N LEU A 68 -9.15 -11.38 1.37
CA LEU A 68 -9.48 -10.65 0.15
C LEU A 68 -8.26 -10.45 -0.72
N LEU A 69 -7.13 -10.07 -0.12
CA LEU A 69 -5.85 -9.94 -0.80
C LEU A 69 -4.78 -10.67 0.00
N ASP A 70 -3.77 -11.18 -0.68
CA ASP A 70 -2.49 -11.52 -0.06
C ASP A 70 -1.35 -10.94 -0.87
N PHE A 71 -0.25 -10.61 -0.21
CA PHE A 71 0.92 -10.08 -0.89
C PHE A 71 2.22 -10.49 -0.23
N GLU A 72 3.25 -10.54 -1.07
CA GLU A 72 4.62 -10.87 -0.68
C GLU A 72 5.61 -10.13 -1.58
N MET A 73 6.78 -9.81 -1.02
CA MET A 73 7.86 -9.21 -1.78
C MET A 73 8.71 -10.32 -2.40
N ASN A 74 8.92 -10.25 -3.72
CA ASN A 74 9.87 -11.11 -4.40
C ASN A 74 11.30 -10.57 -4.27
N TRP A 75 12.28 -11.40 -4.64
CA TRP A 75 13.70 -11.07 -4.59
C TRP A 75 14.13 -9.90 -5.49
N LYS A 76 13.33 -9.51 -6.50
CA LYS A 76 13.56 -8.30 -7.31
C LYS A 76 13.05 -7.02 -6.63
N GLY A 77 12.56 -7.12 -5.40
CA GLY A 77 11.94 -6.01 -4.67
C GLY A 77 10.55 -5.62 -5.19
N GLN A 78 9.91 -6.47 -5.98
CA GLN A 78 8.53 -6.23 -6.42
C GLN A 78 7.59 -6.86 -5.41
N ILE A 79 6.51 -6.17 -5.07
CA ILE A 79 5.46 -6.72 -4.21
C ILE A 79 4.35 -7.25 -5.10
N ILE A 80 4.11 -8.55 -5.03
CA ILE A 80 3.05 -9.23 -5.77
C ILE A 80 1.81 -9.25 -4.88
N ILE A 81 0.68 -8.77 -5.38
CA ILE A 81 -0.61 -8.75 -4.67
C ILE A 81 -1.59 -9.64 -5.43
N ASN A 82 -2.02 -10.72 -4.80
CA ASN A 82 -3.03 -11.63 -5.33
C ASN A 82 -4.41 -11.22 -4.78
N SER A 83 -5.35 -10.94 -5.68
CA SER A 83 -6.74 -10.65 -5.33
C SER A 83 -7.59 -11.91 -5.39
N LYS A 84 -8.38 -12.12 -4.33
CA LYS A 84 -9.40 -13.17 -4.16
C LYS A 84 -10.81 -12.57 -4.12
N ILE A 85 -10.94 -11.32 -4.56
CA ILE A 85 -12.19 -10.57 -4.56
C ILE A 85 -13.05 -10.97 -5.78
N SER A 86 -12.41 -11.21 -6.93
CA SER A 86 -13.05 -11.68 -8.15
C SER A 86 -12.83 -13.18 -8.39
N ASP A 87 -13.79 -13.82 -9.07
CA ASP A 87 -13.70 -15.23 -9.48
C ASP A 87 -12.58 -15.48 -10.51
N ILE A 88 -12.27 -14.45 -11.30
CA ILE A 88 -11.11 -14.41 -12.19
C ILE A 88 -10.00 -13.77 -11.37
N GLY A 89 -9.25 -14.56 -10.61
CA GLY A 89 -8.20 -14.06 -9.72
C GLY A 89 -7.31 -13.03 -10.42
N GLN A 90 -7.18 -11.86 -9.81
CA GLN A 90 -6.40 -10.74 -10.39
C GLN A 90 -5.08 -10.60 -9.65
N CYS A 91 -3.98 -10.55 -10.40
CA CYS A 91 -2.65 -10.30 -9.86
C CYS A 91 -2.24 -8.85 -10.15
N PHE A 92 -1.71 -8.19 -9.13
CA PHE A 92 -1.13 -6.86 -9.25
C PHE A 92 0.33 -6.87 -8.81
N ILE A 93 1.11 -5.95 -9.36
CA ILE A 93 2.54 -5.79 -9.03
C ILE A 93 2.79 -4.35 -8.65
N ILE A 94 3.35 -4.14 -7.45
CA ILE A 94 3.95 -2.86 -7.06
C ILE A 94 5.45 -2.93 -7.28
N LYS A 95 6.00 -1.94 -7.98
CA LYS A 95 7.45 -1.79 -8.15
C LYS A 95 7.86 -0.33 -8.15
N GLN A 96 9.07 -0.07 -7.66
CA GLN A 96 9.70 1.24 -7.78
C GLN A 96 10.19 1.44 -9.23
N ILE A 97 9.91 2.61 -9.81
CA ILE A 97 10.36 3.00 -11.15
C ILE A 97 11.32 4.18 -11.14
N SER A 98 11.44 4.88 -10.01
CA SER A 98 12.44 5.93 -9.82
C SER A 98 12.99 5.86 -8.40
N ILE A 99 14.27 5.56 -8.28
CA ILE A 99 14.97 5.47 -6.98
C ILE A 99 15.07 6.86 -6.35
N LEU A 100 15.59 7.85 -7.09
CA LEU A 100 15.81 9.20 -6.58
C LEU A 100 14.52 9.88 -6.10
N LYS A 101 13.42 9.71 -6.85
CA LYS A 101 12.12 10.34 -6.53
C LYS A 101 11.19 9.43 -5.72
N ASN A 102 11.64 8.22 -5.39
CA ASN A 102 10.83 7.16 -4.77
C ASN A 102 9.47 6.95 -5.45
N ILE A 103 9.39 6.99 -6.79
CA ILE A 103 8.12 6.80 -7.50
C ILE A 103 7.84 5.31 -7.66
N PHE A 104 6.62 4.89 -7.32
CA PHE A 104 6.12 3.54 -7.48
C PHE A 104 4.97 3.48 -8.48
N VAL A 105 4.77 2.31 -9.06
CA VAL A 105 3.60 2.02 -9.90
C VAL A 105 2.94 0.72 -9.47
N LEU A 106 1.60 0.69 -9.56
CA LEU A 106 0.80 -0.53 -9.52
C LEU A 106 0.51 -0.97 -10.96
N LEU A 107 0.77 -2.23 -11.27
CA LEU A 107 0.53 -2.83 -12.58
C LEU A 107 -0.46 -3.99 -12.47
N SER A 108 -1.20 -4.25 -13.54
CA SER A 108 -1.89 -5.53 -13.78
C SER A 108 -1.63 -5.95 -15.21
N ASN A 109 -1.16 -7.19 -15.44
CA ASN A 109 -0.78 -7.67 -16.78
C ASN A 109 0.13 -6.69 -17.55
N GLU A 110 1.13 -6.12 -16.86
CA GLU A 110 2.06 -5.08 -17.38
C GLU A 110 1.44 -3.71 -17.67
N GLU A 111 0.11 -3.58 -17.68
CA GLU A 111 -0.57 -2.30 -17.80
C GLU A 111 -0.46 -1.51 -16.49
N LYS A 112 -0.11 -0.22 -16.60
CA LYS A 112 -0.03 0.68 -15.45
C LYS A 112 -1.42 1.14 -15.02
N LEU A 113 -1.74 0.91 -13.76
CA LEU A 113 -3.03 1.27 -13.17
C LEU A 113 -2.94 2.47 -12.22
N LEU A 114 -1.85 2.55 -11.44
CA LEU A 114 -1.65 3.60 -10.44
C LEU A 114 -0.20 4.07 -10.45
N THR A 115 -0.01 5.37 -10.28
CA THR A 115 1.30 5.96 -9.94
C THR A 115 1.23 6.52 -8.53
N ILE A 116 2.21 6.17 -7.70
CA ILE A 116 2.32 6.57 -6.29
C ILE A 116 3.57 7.43 -6.15
N LYS A 117 3.39 8.67 -5.68
CA LYS A 117 4.47 9.62 -5.46
C LYS A 117 4.53 9.98 -3.98
N PRO A 118 5.45 9.36 -3.21
CA PRO A 118 5.72 9.76 -1.84
C PRO A 118 6.31 11.17 -1.80
N ASN A 119 5.88 11.96 -0.82
CA ASN A 119 6.44 13.25 -0.49
C ASN A 119 6.85 13.25 0.98
N LEU A 120 8.16 13.37 1.24
CA LEU A 120 8.70 13.31 2.60
C LEU A 120 8.31 14.57 3.37
N GLN A 121 7.54 14.37 4.45
CA GLN A 121 7.18 15.42 5.39
C GLN A 121 8.16 15.40 6.56
N TRP A 122 9.26 16.16 6.43
CA TRP A 122 10.33 16.25 7.44
C TRP A 122 9.81 16.59 8.85
N SER A 123 8.77 17.42 8.96
CA SER A 123 8.17 17.80 10.24
C SER A 123 7.48 16.63 10.97
N LYS A 124 7.08 15.59 10.26
CA LYS A 124 6.41 14.40 10.80
C LYS A 124 7.28 13.14 10.73
N MET A 125 8.46 13.24 10.12
CA MET A 125 9.31 12.10 9.78
C MET A 125 8.51 10.97 9.10
N ASN A 126 7.56 11.34 8.24
CA ASN A 126 6.66 10.42 7.55
C ASN A 126 6.40 10.92 6.11
N PHE A 127 5.69 10.14 5.31
CA PHE A 127 5.35 10.46 3.94
C PHE A 127 3.87 10.82 3.81
N ASP A 128 3.61 11.86 3.03
CA ASP A 128 2.33 12.01 2.34
C ASP A 128 2.46 11.42 0.94
N TYR A 129 1.35 11.15 0.27
CA TYR A 129 1.36 10.55 -1.07
C TYR A 129 0.40 11.25 -2.00
N GLN A 130 0.85 11.48 -3.24
CA GLN A 130 -0.02 11.75 -4.37
C GLN A 130 -0.22 10.47 -5.17
N LEU A 131 -1.48 10.12 -5.45
CA LEU A 131 -1.84 8.94 -6.23
C LEU A 131 -2.54 9.38 -7.51
N ILE A 132 -2.08 8.90 -8.66
CA ILE A 132 -2.62 9.21 -9.98
C ILE A 132 -3.07 7.89 -10.62
N SER A 133 -4.38 7.70 -10.72
CA SER A 133 -5.03 6.49 -11.24
C SER A 133 -5.33 6.60 -12.73
N THR A 134 -5.32 5.50 -13.48
CA THR A 134 -5.82 5.44 -14.86
C THR A 134 -7.33 5.19 -14.92
N ASP A 135 -7.95 5.32 -16.10
CA ASP A 135 -9.36 4.92 -16.30
C ASP A 135 -9.60 3.44 -15.99
N ALA A 136 -8.66 2.57 -16.38
CA ALA A 136 -8.73 1.14 -16.09
C ALA A 136 -8.77 0.86 -14.57
N PHE A 137 -8.00 1.61 -13.78
CA PHE A 137 -8.04 1.49 -12.32
C PHE A 137 -9.37 1.95 -11.73
N GLU A 138 -9.93 3.05 -12.22
CA GLU A 138 -11.19 3.60 -11.69
C GLU A 138 -12.38 2.67 -11.90
N ASN A 139 -12.29 1.75 -12.88
CA ASN A 139 -13.28 0.71 -13.16
C ASN A 139 -13.12 -0.56 -12.31
N LEU A 140 -12.07 -0.66 -11.49
CA LEU A 140 -11.89 -1.81 -10.61
C LEU A 140 -12.90 -1.77 -9.45
N GLU A 141 -13.42 -2.95 -9.13
CA GLU A 141 -14.15 -3.15 -7.88
C GLU A 141 -13.21 -3.03 -6.69
N ASN A 142 -13.71 -2.48 -5.58
CA ASN A 142 -12.94 -2.31 -4.34
C ASN A 142 -11.62 -1.53 -4.53
N LYS A 143 -11.57 -0.61 -5.50
CA LYS A 143 -10.39 0.19 -5.80
C LYS A 143 -9.86 0.97 -4.59
N GLU A 144 -10.74 1.41 -3.68
CA GLU A 144 -10.36 2.12 -2.46
C GLU A 144 -9.56 1.22 -1.50
N LEU A 145 -9.94 -0.06 -1.37
CA LEU A 145 -9.19 -1.06 -0.61
C LEU A 145 -7.80 -1.28 -1.24
N LEU A 146 -7.75 -1.34 -2.57
CA LEU A 146 -6.51 -1.53 -3.32
C LEU A 146 -5.59 -0.30 -3.21
N LEU A 147 -6.13 0.93 -3.21
CA LEU A 147 -5.37 2.16 -2.96
C LEU A 147 -4.66 2.10 -1.61
N LEU A 148 -5.39 1.81 -0.53
CA LEU A 148 -4.81 1.77 0.82
C LEU A 148 -3.85 0.58 1.02
N THR A 149 -4.14 -0.57 0.39
CA THR A 149 -3.21 -1.71 0.36
C THR A 149 -1.92 -1.33 -0.38
N ALA A 150 -2.01 -0.58 -1.47
CA ALA A 150 -0.85 -0.12 -2.21
C ALA A 150 0.01 0.85 -1.40
N ILE A 151 -0.59 1.75 -0.62
CA ILE A 151 0.14 2.59 0.34
C ILE A 151 0.86 1.73 1.38
N HIS A 152 0.18 0.74 1.95
CA HIS A 152 0.81 -0.17 2.92
C HIS A 152 2.03 -0.87 2.30
N CYS A 153 1.91 -1.36 1.07
CA CYS A 153 3.00 -1.99 0.34
C CYS A 153 4.17 -1.02 0.07
N THR A 154 3.87 0.24 -0.30
CA THR A 154 4.88 1.28 -0.48
C THR A 154 5.62 1.60 0.83
N ASN A 155 4.87 1.76 1.93
CA ASN A 155 5.45 1.92 3.27
C ASN A 155 6.35 0.74 3.63
N TYR A 156 5.88 -0.50 3.39
CA TYR A 156 6.66 -1.71 3.62
C TYR A 156 7.97 -1.71 2.82
N TYR A 157 7.91 -1.40 1.52
CA TYR A 157 9.09 -1.33 0.67
C TYR A 157 10.11 -0.31 1.18
N ILE A 158 9.67 0.92 1.45
CA ILE A 158 10.55 2.00 1.93
C ILE A 158 11.20 1.59 3.26
N THR A 159 10.42 0.97 4.14
CA THR A 159 10.91 0.49 5.44
C THR A 159 11.99 -0.59 5.29
N MET A 160 11.77 -1.57 4.42
CA MET A 160 12.77 -2.61 4.15
C MET A 160 14.05 -2.03 3.52
N MET A 161 13.91 -1.18 2.50
CA MET A 161 15.07 -0.60 1.82
C MET A 161 15.85 0.40 2.67
N THR A 162 15.20 1.12 3.58
CA THR A 162 15.91 1.98 4.55
C THR A 162 16.64 1.15 5.60
N SER A 163 16.04 0.06 6.09
CA SER A 163 16.70 -0.83 7.05
C SER A 163 17.90 -1.57 6.46
N THR A 164 17.88 -1.96 5.18
CA THR A 164 19.04 -2.57 4.51
C THR A 164 20.18 -1.58 4.31
N VAL A 165 19.88 -0.32 3.93
CA VAL A 165 20.91 0.73 3.81
C VAL A 165 21.57 1.00 5.16
N VAL A 166 20.80 1.13 6.24
CA VAL A 166 21.36 1.34 7.59
C VAL A 166 22.24 0.16 8.02
N ALA A 167 21.83 -1.08 7.75
CA ALA A 167 22.62 -2.28 8.06
C ALA A 167 23.95 -2.31 7.27
N THR A 168 23.95 -1.91 5.99
CA THR A 168 25.19 -1.83 5.19
C THR A 168 26.14 -0.72 5.65
N MET A 169 25.61 0.39 6.19
CA MET A 169 26.43 1.48 6.71
C MET A 169 27.00 1.21 8.11
N ALA A 170 26.31 0.39 8.92
CA ALA A 170 26.78 -0.01 10.25
C ALA A 170 27.82 -1.16 10.21
N GLY A 171 28.07 -1.74 9.03
CA GLY A 171 29.01 -2.85 8.81
C GLY A 171 30.36 -2.43 8.21
N ILE A 172 30.79 -1.18 8.39
CA ILE A 172 32.12 -0.68 7.98
C ILE A 172 32.87 -0.19 9.21
#